data_AF-A0A973EPW9-F1
#
_entry.id   AF-A0A973EPW9-F1
#
_cell.length_a   1.000
_cell.length_b   1.000
_cell.length_c   1.000
_cell.angle_alpha   90.00
_cell.angle_beta   90.00
_cell.angle_gamma   90.00
#
_symmetry.space_group_name_H-M   'P 1'
#
loop_
_entity.id
_entity.type
_entity.pdbx_description
1 polymer ?
#
loop_
_entity_poly.entity_id
_entity_poly.type
_entity_poly.pdbx_seq_one_letter_code
_entity_poly.pdbx_strand_id
1 'polypeptide(L)'
;MSKVVDPFEQYARVSESDVRMSSNGGSGFSLCVASYNIHRCVGLDRRLDPRRTAGVIRELDADIIGLQEIDSGYHRVQERCQVEYLAEATGLNVVMGPTRWGEKGFYG
;
A
#
# COMPACT_ATOMS: atom_id res chain seq x y z
N MET A 1 -15.14 11.27 1.30
CA MET A 1 -14.71 12.30 0.32
C MET A 1 -13.58 11.68 -0.50
N SER A 2 -13.67 11.63 -1.83
CA SER A 2 -12.63 11.00 -2.66
C SER A 2 -11.32 11.80 -2.55
N LYS A 3 -10.33 11.23 -1.86
CA LYS A 3 -8.97 11.80 -1.82
C LYS A 3 -8.42 11.79 -3.25
N VAL A 4 -7.77 12.88 -3.65
CA VAL A 4 -7.19 13.04 -4.99
C VAL A 4 -6.17 11.92 -5.16
N VAL A 5 -6.45 10.99 -6.08
CA VAL A 5 -5.53 9.93 -6.47
C VAL A 5 -4.60 10.53 -7.51
N ASP A 6 -3.29 10.32 -7.39
CA ASP A 6 -2.30 10.73 -8.39
C ASP A 6 -2.82 10.39 -9.81
N PRO A 7 -2.87 11.35 -10.76
CA PRO A 7 -3.42 11.12 -12.11
C PRO A 7 -2.68 10.05 -12.91
N PHE A 8 -1.50 9.62 -12.45
CA PHE A 8 -0.69 8.58 -13.04
C PHE A 8 -0.84 7.21 -12.35
N GLU A 9 -1.69 7.07 -11.32
CA GLU A 9 -1.86 5.83 -10.56
C GLU A 9 -3.21 5.15 -10.78
N GLN A 10 -3.21 3.81 -10.73
CA GLN A 10 -4.42 3.00 -10.85
C GLN A 10 -5.08 2.84 -9.46
N TYR A 11 -6.14 3.62 -9.22
CA TYR A 11 -7.22 3.32 -8.27
C TYR A 11 -6.80 2.79 -6.88
N ALA A 12 -6.37 3.66 -5.97
CA ALA A 12 -6.42 3.32 -4.56
C ALA A 12 -7.89 3.27 -4.08
N ARG A 13 -8.31 2.13 -3.49
CA ARG A 13 -9.65 1.98 -2.92
C ARG A 13 -9.56 2.00 -1.40
N VAL A 14 -9.97 3.13 -0.83
CA VAL A 14 -10.21 3.23 0.61
C VAL A 14 -11.60 2.66 0.89
N SER A 15 -11.68 1.66 1.75
CA SER A 15 -12.94 1.25 2.36
C SER A 15 -13.03 1.95 3.71
N GLU A 16 -13.73 3.08 3.79
CA GLU A 16 -14.15 3.64 5.07
C GLU A 16 -15.25 2.75 5.66
N SER A 17 -14.85 1.59 6.19
CA SER A 17 -15.70 0.86 7.12
C SER A 17 -15.42 1.44 8.50
N ASP A 18 -16.29 2.34 8.97
CA ASP A 18 -16.43 2.66 10.39
C ASP A 18 -16.78 1.35 11.12
N VAL A 19 -15.78 0.53 11.44
CA VAL A 19 -15.97 -0.62 12.33
C VAL A 19 -16.07 -0.05 13.75
N ARG A 20 -17.24 0.51 14.06
CA ARG A 20 -17.59 0.90 15.43
C ARG A 20 -17.79 -0.37 16.24
N MET A 21 -16.72 -0.86 16.84
CA MET A 21 -16.80 -1.84 17.93
C MET A 21 -17.50 -1.15 19.10
N SER A 22 -18.81 -1.35 19.22
CA SER A 22 -19.58 -0.87 20.36
C SER A 22 -19.28 -1.73 21.58
N SER A 23 -18.22 -1.39 22.32
CA SER A 23 -18.17 -1.78 23.73
C SER A 23 -19.16 -0.89 24.49
N ASN A 24 -19.97 -1.52 25.33
CA ASN A 24 -21.02 -0.85 26.10
C ASN A 24 -20.37 0.11 27.12
N GLY A 25 -20.02 1.34 26.71
CA GLY A 25 -19.58 2.41 27.63
C GLY A 25 -18.23 3.11 27.39
N GLY A 26 -17.60 3.06 26.22
CA GLY A 26 -16.36 3.81 25.93
C GLY A 26 -16.37 4.46 24.56
N SER A 27 -15.72 5.63 24.41
CA SER A 27 -15.53 6.32 23.13
C SER A 27 -15.04 5.33 22.06
N GLY A 28 -15.82 5.12 21.00
CA GLY A 28 -15.47 4.17 19.95
C GLY A 28 -14.17 4.58 19.24
N PHE A 29 -13.27 3.61 19.05
CA PHE A 29 -12.13 3.77 18.14
C PHE A 29 -12.64 3.61 16.69
N SER A 30 -12.20 4.48 15.78
CA SER A 30 -12.43 4.31 14.34
C SER A 30 -11.15 3.75 13.71
N LEU A 31 -11.30 2.73 12.86
CA LEU A 31 -10.21 2.06 12.18
C LEU A 31 -10.37 2.27 10.68
N CYS A 32 -9.38 2.89 10.04
CA CYS A 32 -9.34 3.07 8.60
C CYS A 32 -8.51 1.97 7.94
N VAL A 33 -9.10 1.26 6.98
CA VAL A 33 -8.44 0.19 6.23
C VAL A 33 -8.53 0.48 4.74
N ALA A 34 -7.39 0.41 4.04
CA ALA A 34 -7.33 0.58 2.60
C ALA A 34 -6.72 -0.65 1.91
N SER A 35 -7.06 -0.81 0.63
CA SER A 35 -6.36 -1.74 -0.25
C SER A 35 -5.91 -0.99 -1.50
N TYR A 36 -4.70 -1.30 -1.95
CA TYR A 36 -4.10 -0.64 -3.10
C TYR A 36 -3.28 -1.63 -3.90
N ASN A 37 -3.71 -1.86 -5.14
CA ASN A 37 -2.92 -2.58 -6.12
C ASN A 37 -1.91 -1.62 -6.72
N ILE A 38 -0.64 -1.79 -6.35
CA ILE A 38 0.42 -0.85 -6.71
C ILE A 38 1.02 -1.12 -8.08
N HIS A 39 0.59 -2.18 -8.77
CA HIS A 39 1.08 -2.59 -10.09
C HIS A 39 2.62 -2.54 -10.20
N ARG A 40 3.33 -3.08 -9.19
CA ARG A 40 4.79 -3.01 -9.05
C ARG A 40 5.34 -1.58 -9.12
N CYS A 41 4.63 -0.59 -8.57
CA CYS A 41 4.96 0.83 -8.62
C CYS A 41 5.10 1.39 -10.06
N VAL A 42 4.41 0.80 -11.04
CA VAL A 42 4.41 1.25 -12.44
C VAL A 42 3.12 2.03 -12.74
N GLY A 43 3.26 3.32 -13.02
CA GLY A 43 2.13 4.18 -13.34
C GLY A 43 1.56 4.01 -14.75
N LEU A 44 0.50 4.74 -15.06
CA LEU A 44 -0.13 4.81 -16.40
C LEU A 44 0.82 5.33 -17.48
N ASP A 45 1.84 6.09 -17.07
CA ASP A 45 2.95 6.55 -17.89
C ASP A 45 4.01 5.47 -18.17
N ARG A 46 3.79 4.24 -17.66
CA ARG A 46 4.68 3.08 -17.74
C ARG A 46 6.04 3.27 -17.07
N ARG A 47 6.14 4.25 -16.16
CA ARG A 47 7.37 4.50 -15.40
C ARG A 47 7.30 3.80 -14.05
N LEU A 48 8.36 3.07 -13.72
CA LEU A 48 8.59 2.53 -12.38
C LEU A 48 9.02 3.67 -11.45
N ASP A 49 8.14 4.09 -10.53
CA ASP A 49 8.43 5.15 -9.57
C ASP A 49 7.85 4.85 -8.16
N PRO A 50 8.59 4.11 -7.32
CA PRO A 50 8.16 3.82 -5.94
C PRO A 50 7.94 5.06 -5.06
N ARG A 51 8.50 6.23 -5.41
CA ARG A 51 8.23 7.48 -4.68
C ARG A 51 6.78 7.92 -4.86
N ARG A 52 6.26 7.76 -6.09
CA ARG A 52 4.88 8.09 -6.43
C ARG A 52 3.92 7.25 -5.61
N THR A 53 4.11 5.93 -5.64
CA THR A 53 3.33 4.97 -4.87
C THR A 53 3.41 5.25 -3.36
N ALA A 54 4.60 5.58 -2.82
CA ALA A 54 4.74 5.97 -1.42
C ALA A 54 4.01 7.28 -1.08
N GLY A 55 3.90 8.22 -2.03
CA GLY A 55 3.09 9.43 -1.89
C GLY A 55 1.62 9.09 -1.70
N VAL A 56 1.07 8.28 -2.63
CA VAL A 56 -0.33 7.81 -2.55
C VAL A 56 -0.58 7.08 -1.24
N ILE A 57 0.28 6.15 -0.82
CA ILE A 57 0.13 5.41 0.45
C ILE A 57 0.01 6.35 1.65
N ARG A 58 0.80 7.42 1.71
CA ARG A 58 0.71 8.41 2.81
C ARG A 58 -0.56 9.24 2.74
N GLU A 59 -1.00 9.62 1.53
CA GLU A 59 -2.24 10.39 1.34
C GLU A 59 -3.49 9.60 1.76
N LEU A 60 -3.46 8.26 1.63
CA LEU A 60 -4.57 7.41 2.09
C LEU A 60 -4.86 7.58 3.57
N ASP A 61 -3.84 7.89 4.40
CA ASP A 61 -3.98 8.12 5.84
C ASP A 61 -4.77 7.00 6.53
N ALA A 62 -4.46 5.75 6.16
CA ALA A 62 -5.12 4.56 6.68
C ALA A 62 -4.24 3.89 7.75
N ASP A 63 -4.87 3.35 8.79
CA ASP A 63 -4.19 2.63 9.87
C ASP A 63 -3.60 1.30 9.37
N ILE A 64 -4.29 0.66 8.43
CA ILE A 64 -3.90 -0.62 7.83
C ILE A 64 -4.07 -0.52 6.31
N ILE A 65 -3.03 -0.91 5.58
CA ILE A 65 -3.04 -0.91 4.10
C ILE A 65 -2.62 -2.27 3.58
N GLY A 66 -3.51 -2.91 2.83
CA GLY A 66 -3.19 -4.10 2.04
C GLY A 66 -2.66 -3.72 0.66
N LEU A 67 -1.39 -4.02 0.38
CA LEU A 67 -0.79 -3.82 -0.95
C LEU A 67 -0.92 -5.09 -1.80
N GLN A 68 -1.17 -4.93 -3.09
CA GLN A 68 -1.16 -6.02 -4.07
C GLN A 68 -0.21 -5.73 -5.23
N GLU A 69 0.23 -6.80 -5.90
CA GLU A 69 1.19 -6.76 -7.00
C GLU A 69 2.53 -6.13 -6.63
N ILE A 70 3.00 -6.34 -5.40
CA ILE A 70 4.33 -5.88 -4.99
C ILE A 70 5.42 -6.76 -5.60
N ASP A 71 6.48 -6.12 -6.09
CA ASP A 71 7.70 -6.83 -6.45
C ASP A 71 8.67 -6.88 -5.24
N SER A 72 8.86 -8.08 -4.70
CA SER A 72 9.71 -8.29 -3.52
C SER A 72 11.20 -8.43 -3.82
N GLY A 73 11.64 -8.39 -5.09
CA GLY A 73 13.08 -8.50 -5.37
C GLY A 73 13.52 -8.69 -6.81
N TYR A 74 12.60 -8.74 -7.78
CA TYR A 74 12.95 -8.88 -9.19
C TYR A 74 13.55 -7.60 -9.76
N HIS A 75 12.97 -6.46 -9.40
CA HIS A 75 13.48 -5.13 -9.69
C HIS A 75 13.98 -4.46 -8.42
N ARG A 76 15.23 -3.99 -8.46
CA ARG A 76 15.79 -3.13 -7.42
C ARG A 76 15.76 -1.67 -7.87
N VAL A 77 15.34 -0.79 -6.97
CA VAL A 77 15.38 0.66 -7.15
C VAL A 77 16.27 1.22 -6.05
N GLN A 78 17.37 1.88 -6.45
CA GLN A 78 18.39 2.36 -5.51
C GLN A 78 18.88 1.24 -4.57
N GLU A 79 19.19 0.07 -5.14
CA GLU A 79 19.68 -1.12 -4.42
C GLU A 79 18.68 -1.80 -3.47
N ARG A 80 17.47 -1.24 -3.28
CA ARG A 80 16.41 -1.80 -2.44
C ARG A 80 15.31 -2.47 -3.27
N CYS A 81 14.64 -3.47 -2.71
CA CYS A 81 13.39 -3.96 -3.31
C CYS A 81 12.22 -3.02 -2.98
N GLN A 82 11.07 -3.18 -3.64
CA GLN A 82 9.93 -2.26 -3.44
C GLN A 82 9.41 -2.32 -2.00
N VAL A 83 9.43 -3.50 -1.39
CA VAL A 83 9.01 -3.71 0.01
C VAL A 83 9.84 -2.84 0.97
N GLU A 84 11.18 -2.96 0.88
CA GLU A 84 12.12 -2.20 1.72
C GLU A 84 11.94 -0.69 1.49
N TYR A 85 11.84 -0.28 0.22
CA TYR A 85 11.67 1.12 -0.13
C TYR A 85 10.38 1.72 0.45
N LEU A 86 9.25 1.03 0.27
CA LEU A 86 7.95 1.52 0.72
C LEU A 86 7.86 1.52 2.25
N ALA A 87 8.43 0.53 2.95
CA ALA A 87 8.49 0.51 4.41
C ALA A 87 9.23 1.75 4.95
N GLU A 88 10.43 2.01 4.44
CA GLU A 88 11.25 3.16 4.86
C GLU A 88 10.57 4.49 4.52
N ALA A 89 10.05 4.62 3.30
CA ALA A 89 9.43 5.87 2.88
C ALA A 89 8.17 6.16 3.73
N THR A 90 7.27 5.18 3.88
CA THR A 90 5.97 5.41 4.53
C THR A 90 6.05 5.42 6.06
N GLY A 91 7.11 4.85 6.64
CA GLY A 91 7.23 4.64 8.09
C GLY A 91 6.30 3.54 8.62
N LEU A 92 5.63 2.80 7.73
CA LEU A 92 4.75 1.69 8.08
C LEU A 92 5.55 0.41 8.34
N ASN A 93 5.06 -0.39 9.28
CA ASN A 93 5.55 -1.75 9.47
C ASN A 93 4.98 -2.66 8.39
N VAL A 94 5.84 -3.47 7.77
CA VAL A 94 5.42 -4.40 6.71
C VAL A 94 5.33 -5.82 7.24
N VAL A 95 4.20 -6.46 6.95
CA VAL A 95 4.02 -7.90 7.11
C VAL A 95 3.79 -8.49 5.72
N MET A 96 4.65 -9.44 5.33
CA MET A 96 4.56 -10.06 4.01
C MET A 96 3.57 -11.23 4.04
N GLY A 97 2.55 -11.15 3.18
CA GLY A 97 1.58 -12.21 2.91
C GLY A 97 1.66 -12.67 1.44
N PRO A 98 2.68 -13.43 1.05
CA PRO A 98 2.93 -13.76 -0.35
C PRO A 98 1.85 -14.67 -0.94
N THR A 99 1.25 -14.24 -2.05
CA THR A 99 0.23 -15.03 -2.78
C THR A 99 0.88 -16.09 -3.67
N ARG A 100 2.06 -15.81 -4.23
CA ARG A 100 2.86 -16.75 -5.03
C ARG A 100 4.32 -16.72 -4.60
N TRP A 101 4.91 -17.92 -4.56
CA TRP A 101 6.32 -18.15 -4.21
C TRP A 101 7.11 -18.54 -5.46
N GLY A 102 8.30 -17.96 -5.64
CA GLY A 102 9.21 -18.23 -6.75
C GLY A 102 10.69 -18.20 -6.33
N GLU A 103 11.59 -18.69 -7.19
CA GLU A 103 13.02 -18.84 -6.87
C GLU A 103 13.75 -17.52 -6.55
N LYS A 104 13.25 -16.39 -7.07
CA LYS A 104 13.87 -15.07 -6.89
C LYS A 104 13.13 -14.16 -5.89
N GLY A 105 12.06 -14.67 -5.25
CA GLY A 105 11.23 -13.93 -4.31
C GLY A 105 9.74 -14.26 -4.41
N PHE A 106 8.91 -13.38 -3.83
CA PHE A 106 7.47 -13.51 -3.72
C PHE A 106 6.70 -12.44 -4.52
N TYR A 107 5.48 -12.78 -4.94
CA TYR A 107 4.55 -11.86 -5.58
C TYR A 107 3.18 -11.98 -4.94
N GLY A 108 2.53 -10.86 -4.69
CA GLY A 108 1.25 -10.78 -4.00
C GLY A 108 0.74 -9.36 -4.01
#